data_AF-A0A2V7XN75-F1
#
_entry.id   AF-A0A2V7XN75-F1
#
_cell.length_a   1.000
_cell.length_b   1.000
_cell.length_c   1.000
_cell.angle_alpha   90.00
_cell.angle_beta   90.00
_cell.angle_gamma   90.00
#
_symmetry.space_group_name_H-M   'P 1'
#
loop_
_entity.id
_entity.type
_entity.pdbx_description
1 polymer ?
#
loop_
_entity_poly.entity_id
_entity_poly.type
_entity_poly.pdbx_seq_one_letter_code
_entity_poly.pdbx_strand_id
1 'polypeptide(L)'
;FVGDFAHRAEPLRERMMHALGYDNVRHHEADIAEVDDKFGKYRVITWLHVVPGGIFLLLAPIQFLPPVRNRFLGFHRWLGRILLVAALASGGAGLFFGFFFPLGGFNESIPIAIFGGLLFFSAIRAYIAIRNGQVRIHREWMIRAFAVALAISTVRVVIMAFDIARIGVDEPRAMFVISIWSGWLITLAIAEFWIRYTRQRVTA
;
A
#
# COMPACT_ATOMS: atom_id res chain seq x y z
N PHE A 1 -12.50 17.91 -0.76
CA PHE A 1 -11.76 16.68 -0.40
C PHE A 1 -11.53 15.90 -1.69
N VAL A 2 -11.19 14.61 -1.68
CA VAL A 2 -10.83 13.85 -2.91
C VAL A 2 -11.91 13.94 -4.00
N GLY A 3 -13.18 14.04 -3.63
CA GLY A 3 -14.31 14.22 -4.53
C GLY A 3 -14.33 15.53 -5.31
N ASP A 4 -13.86 16.65 -4.76
CA ASP A 4 -13.79 17.93 -5.50
C ASP A 4 -12.70 17.87 -6.59
N PHE A 5 -11.58 17.20 -6.31
CA PHE A 5 -10.57 16.93 -7.34
C PHE A 5 -11.09 15.94 -8.39
N ALA A 6 -11.75 14.86 -7.96
CA ALA A 6 -12.30 13.84 -8.85
C ALA A 6 -13.34 14.43 -9.81
N HIS A 7 -14.27 15.25 -9.29
CA HIS A 7 -15.28 15.94 -10.08
C HIS A 7 -14.65 16.91 -11.09
N ARG A 8 -13.55 17.59 -10.75
CA ARG A 8 -12.83 18.47 -11.70
C ARG A 8 -12.08 17.70 -12.77
N ALA A 9 -11.63 16.48 -12.48
CA ALA A 9 -10.91 15.62 -13.41
C ALA A 9 -11.83 14.78 -14.31
N GLU A 10 -13.13 14.72 -14.00
CA GLU A 10 -14.11 13.88 -14.68
C GLU A 10 -14.25 14.15 -16.19
N PRO A 11 -14.30 15.41 -16.68
CA PRO A 11 -14.40 15.68 -18.11
C PRO A 11 -13.18 15.19 -18.91
N LEU A 12 -11.99 15.23 -18.29
CA LEU A 12 -10.77 14.72 -18.92
C LEU A 12 -10.79 13.18 -18.96
N ARG A 13 -11.25 12.54 -17.87
CA ARG A 13 -11.40 11.09 -17.78
C ARG A 13 -12.36 10.57 -18.86
N GLU A 14 -13.54 11.17 -19.00
CA GLU A 14 -14.53 10.76 -20.00
C GLU A 14 -13.97 10.81 -21.42
N ARG A 15 -13.27 11.89 -21.77
CA ARG A 15 -12.60 12.02 -23.08
C ARG A 15 -11.57 10.92 -23.32
N MET A 16 -10.77 10.58 -22.31
CA MET A 16 -9.80 9.48 -22.41
C MET A 16 -10.50 8.12 -22.56
N MET A 17 -11.57 7.88 -21.81
CA MET A 17 -12.32 6.61 -21.88
C MET A 17 -13.00 6.44 -23.23
N HIS A 18 -13.65 7.47 -23.78
CA HIS A 18 -14.21 7.44 -25.13
C HIS A 18 -13.12 7.21 -26.19
N ALA A 19 -11.95 7.84 -26.07
CA ALA A 19 -10.83 7.60 -26.98
C ALA A 19 -10.30 6.14 -26.93
N LEU A 20 -10.51 5.45 -25.80
CA LEU A 20 -10.16 4.03 -25.59
C LEU A 20 -11.30 3.06 -25.98
N GLY A 21 -12.42 3.58 -26.51
CA GLY A 21 -13.59 2.80 -26.93
C GLY A 21 -14.50 2.36 -25.79
N TYR A 22 -14.50 3.07 -24.66
CA TYR A 22 -15.49 2.90 -23.59
C TYR A 22 -16.66 3.87 -23.82
N ASP A 23 -17.78 3.36 -24.31
CA ASP A 23 -18.97 4.18 -24.63
C ASP A 23 -19.96 4.30 -23.45
N ASN A 24 -19.82 3.44 -22.43
CA ASN A 24 -20.67 3.40 -21.25
C ASN A 24 -19.82 3.63 -20.00
N VAL A 25 -19.37 4.87 -19.80
CA VAL A 25 -18.62 5.26 -18.60
C VAL A 25 -19.60 5.35 -17.44
N ARG A 26 -19.64 4.34 -16.55
CA ARG A 26 -20.50 4.38 -15.35
C ARG A 26 -20.21 5.65 -14.53
N HIS A 27 -21.24 6.41 -14.19
CA HIS A 27 -21.15 7.55 -13.28
C HIS A 27 -20.77 7.06 -11.88
N HIS A 28 -19.57 7.42 -11.42
CA HIS A 28 -18.99 7.01 -10.14
C HIS A 28 -19.30 8.02 -9.02
N GLU A 29 -20.10 9.06 -9.29
CA GLU A 29 -20.34 10.16 -8.36
C GLU A 29 -20.91 9.67 -7.01
N ALA A 30 -21.81 8.69 -7.02
CA ALA A 30 -22.38 8.11 -5.80
C ALA A 30 -21.32 7.35 -4.97
N ASP A 31 -20.46 6.57 -5.62
CA ASP A 31 -19.37 5.84 -4.95
C ASP A 31 -18.31 6.80 -4.39
N ILE A 32 -18.01 7.88 -5.12
CA ILE A 32 -17.07 8.92 -4.69
C ILE A 32 -17.63 9.70 -3.50
N ALA A 33 -18.93 10.04 -3.53
CA ALA A 33 -19.59 10.74 -2.44
C ALA A 33 -19.68 9.89 -1.17
N GLU A 34 -19.96 8.58 -1.29
CA GLU A 34 -19.96 7.64 -0.16
C GLU A 34 -18.57 7.53 0.48
N VAL A 35 -17.53 7.44 -0.33
CA VAL A 35 -16.14 7.42 0.12
C VAL A 35 -15.76 8.73 0.81
N ASP A 36 -16.08 9.87 0.20
CA ASP A 36 -15.75 11.19 0.75
C ASP A 36 -16.49 11.48 2.07
N ASP A 37 -17.76 11.10 2.21
CA ASP A 37 -18.52 11.24 3.45
C ASP A 37 -17.89 10.38 4.58
N LYS A 38 -17.52 9.14 4.25
CA LYS A 38 -16.94 8.19 5.20
C LYS A 38 -15.57 8.64 5.72
N PHE A 39 -14.65 9.04 4.85
CA PHE A 39 -13.34 9.58 5.25
C PHE A 39 -13.47 10.98 5.87
N GLY A 40 -14.48 11.77 5.45
CA GLY A 40 -14.82 13.06 6.03
C GLY A 40 -15.40 12.97 7.44
N LYS A 41 -16.09 11.88 7.78
CA LYS A 41 -16.64 11.63 9.12
C LYS A 41 -15.57 11.21 10.13
N TYR A 42 -14.58 10.44 9.69
CA TYR A 42 -13.49 9.93 10.53
C TYR A 42 -12.15 10.63 10.31
N ARG A 43 -12.18 11.97 10.17
CA ARG A 43 -11.01 12.80 9.76
C ARG A 43 -9.74 12.42 10.52
N VAL A 44 -9.79 12.36 11.85
CA VAL A 44 -8.61 12.08 12.68
C VAL A 44 -7.94 10.76 12.27
N ILE A 45 -8.72 9.70 12.10
CA ILE A 45 -8.22 8.37 11.72
C ILE A 45 -7.74 8.38 10.27
N THR A 46 -8.42 9.11 9.38
CA THR A 46 -7.98 9.31 8.00
C THR A 46 -6.62 9.99 7.95
N TRP A 47 -6.41 11.08 8.69
CA TRP A 47 -5.12 11.76 8.78
C TRP A 47 -4.04 10.86 9.37
N LEU A 48 -4.39 10.08 10.40
CA LEU A 48 -3.49 9.09 11.02
C LEU A 48 -3.12 7.94 10.08
N HIS A 49 -3.94 7.65 9.08
CA HIS A 49 -3.64 6.68 8.03
C HIS A 49 -2.79 7.29 6.91
N VAL A 50 -3.30 8.36 6.29
CA VAL A 50 -2.79 8.91 5.03
C VAL A 50 -1.44 9.59 5.22
N VAL A 51 -1.29 10.44 6.23
CA VAL A 51 -0.03 11.20 6.41
C VAL A 51 1.13 10.28 6.77
N PRO A 52 1.03 9.40 7.80
CA PRO A 52 2.12 8.49 8.11
C PRO A 52 2.37 7.47 7.00
N GLY A 53 1.33 7.02 6.29
CA GLY A 53 1.47 6.12 5.13
C GLY A 53 2.24 6.78 3.99
N GLY A 54 1.92 8.03 3.65
CA GLY A 54 2.63 8.82 2.65
C GLY A 54 4.09 9.05 3.03
N ILE A 55 4.36 9.44 4.28
CA ILE A 55 5.73 9.59 4.81
C ILE A 55 6.50 8.27 4.66
N PHE A 56 5.89 7.14 5.03
CA PHE A 56 6.52 5.84 4.93
C PHE A 56 6.89 5.49 3.49
N LEU A 57 5.93 5.59 2.56
CA LEU A 57 6.15 5.21 1.16
C LEU A 57 7.18 6.11 0.46
N LEU A 58 7.19 7.41 0.76
CA LEU A 58 8.11 8.36 0.14
C LEU A 58 9.55 8.21 0.67
N LEU A 59 9.70 7.98 1.97
CA LEU A 59 11.02 8.04 2.61
C LEU A 59 11.65 6.66 2.87
N ALA A 60 10.87 5.57 2.91
CA ALA A 60 11.42 4.22 3.07
C ALA A 60 12.43 3.82 1.99
N PRO A 61 12.28 4.17 0.69
CA PRO A 61 13.29 3.90 -0.34
C PRO A 61 14.70 4.39 0.04
N ILE A 62 14.79 5.54 0.71
CA ILE A 62 16.05 6.16 1.14
C ILE A 62 16.82 5.24 2.10
N GLN A 63 16.12 4.44 2.92
CA GLN A 63 16.72 3.48 3.85
C GLN A 63 17.51 2.37 3.14
N PHE A 64 17.19 2.07 1.89
CA PHE A 64 17.82 0.99 1.13
C PHE A 64 19.07 1.44 0.38
N LEU A 65 19.32 2.75 0.26
CA LEU A 65 20.47 3.31 -0.44
C LEU A 65 21.80 2.96 0.26
N PRO A 66 22.81 2.42 -0.47
CA PRO A 66 24.09 2.05 0.14
C PRO A 66 24.80 3.18 0.90
N PRO A 67 24.85 4.44 0.40
CA PRO A 67 25.48 5.54 1.14
C PRO A 67 24.79 5.80 2.49
N VAL A 68 23.47 5.74 2.55
CA VAL A 68 22.70 5.96 3.78
C VAL A 68 22.98 4.84 4.79
N ARG A 69 23.00 3.59 4.34
CA ARG A 69 23.23 2.42 5.21
C ARG A 69 24.69 2.27 5.65
N ASN A 70 25.67 2.72 4.86
CA ASN A 70 27.08 2.46 5.13
C ASN A 70 27.83 3.69 5.69
N ARG A 71 27.43 4.90 5.29
CA ARG A 71 28.14 6.15 5.65
C ARG A 71 27.33 7.03 6.61
N PHE A 72 26.02 7.10 6.45
CA PHE A 72 25.15 7.98 7.25
C PHE A 72 24.29 7.21 8.26
N LEU A 73 24.93 6.38 9.10
CA LEU A 73 24.26 5.48 10.04
C LEU A 73 23.37 6.20 11.06
N GLY A 74 23.77 7.38 11.56
CA GLY A 74 22.96 8.16 12.49
C GLY A 74 21.62 8.57 11.86
N PHE A 75 21.67 9.08 10.63
CA PHE A 75 20.49 9.42 9.84
C PHE A 75 19.64 8.18 9.54
N HIS A 76 20.26 7.09 9.09
CA HIS A 76 19.58 5.81 8.85
C HIS A 76 18.76 5.36 10.07
N ARG A 77 19.37 5.37 11.27
CA ARG A 77 18.72 4.95 12.52
C ARG A 77 17.55 5.85 12.91
N TRP A 78 17.71 7.17 12.86
CA TRP A 78 16.65 8.11 13.22
C TRP A 78 15.48 8.05 12.24
N LEU A 79 15.77 8.08 10.93
CA LEU A 79 14.75 7.93 9.91
C LEU A 79 14.05 6.57 10.02
N GLY A 80 14.78 5.48 10.29
CA GLY A 80 14.19 4.16 10.51
C GLY A 80 13.19 4.12 11.68
N ARG A 81 13.45 4.84 12.78
CA ARG A 81 12.49 4.95 13.90
C ARG A 81 11.23 5.71 13.51
N ILE A 82 11.38 6.84 12.81
CA ILE A 82 10.26 7.64 12.31
C ILE A 82 9.41 6.77 11.38
N LEU A 83 10.03 6.05 10.46
CA LEU A 83 9.33 5.17 9.53
C LEU A 83 8.65 4.00 10.21
N LEU A 84 9.26 3.40 11.23
CA LEU A 84 8.62 2.34 12.00
C LEU A 84 7.34 2.84 12.68
N VAL A 85 7.40 3.99 13.37
CA VAL A 85 6.21 4.60 13.99
C VAL A 85 5.16 4.94 12.93
N ALA A 86 5.59 5.50 11.80
CA ALA A 86 4.69 5.86 10.70
C ALA A 86 3.97 4.63 10.12
N ALA A 87 4.69 3.53 9.91
CA ALA A 87 4.12 2.27 9.43
C ALA A 87 3.10 1.67 10.41
N LEU A 88 3.41 1.66 11.72
CA LEU A 88 2.51 1.13 12.74
C LEU A 88 1.26 2.01 12.92
N ALA A 89 1.43 3.33 12.92
CA ALA A 89 0.31 4.26 13.02
C ALA A 89 -0.61 4.16 11.78
N SER A 90 -0.02 4.21 10.58
CA SER A 90 -0.78 4.09 9.33
C SER A 90 -1.46 2.73 9.20
N GLY A 91 -0.72 1.65 9.48
CA GLY A 91 -1.25 0.28 9.43
C GLY A 91 -2.38 0.06 10.43
N GLY A 92 -2.24 0.57 11.66
CA GLY A 92 -3.29 0.47 12.68
C GLY A 92 -4.56 1.22 12.28
N ALA A 93 -4.42 2.45 11.76
CA ALA A 93 -5.55 3.22 11.25
C ALA A 93 -6.20 2.55 10.02
N GLY A 94 -5.41 1.96 9.12
CA GLY A 94 -5.89 1.23 7.95
C GLY A 94 -6.66 -0.04 8.32
N LEU A 95 -6.14 -0.81 9.27
CA LEU A 95 -6.84 -1.98 9.83
C LEU A 95 -8.17 -1.56 10.48
N PHE A 96 -8.17 -0.48 11.26
CA PHE A 96 -9.39 0.05 11.86
C PHE A 96 -10.45 0.37 10.79
N PHE A 97 -10.07 1.05 9.69
CA PHE A 97 -11.00 1.27 8.58
C PHE A 97 -11.48 -0.03 7.95
N GLY A 98 -10.60 -0.97 7.63
CA GLY A 98 -10.99 -2.22 6.97
C GLY A 98 -11.86 -3.15 7.83
N PHE A 99 -11.74 -3.08 9.15
CA PHE A 99 -12.55 -3.89 10.07
C PHE A 99 -13.90 -3.25 10.39
N PHE A 100 -13.92 -1.98 10.79
CA PHE A 100 -15.14 -1.32 11.28
C PHE A 100 -15.94 -0.65 10.17
N PHE A 101 -15.28 -0.33 9.06
CA PHE A 101 -15.84 0.46 7.98
C PHE A 101 -15.43 -0.08 6.60
N PRO A 102 -15.63 -1.38 6.28
CA PRO A 102 -15.37 -1.90 4.94
C PRO A 102 -16.35 -1.30 3.92
N LEU A 103 -15.91 -1.13 2.67
CA LEU A 103 -16.72 -0.75 1.51
C LEU A 103 -17.30 -1.99 0.79
N GLY A 104 -16.54 -3.09 0.74
CA GLY A 104 -16.88 -4.38 0.13
C GLY A 104 -17.33 -5.46 1.14
N GLY A 105 -17.64 -5.06 2.37
CA GLY A 105 -18.04 -5.99 3.44
C GLY A 105 -16.94 -6.99 3.81
N PHE A 106 -17.33 -8.19 4.24
CA PHE A 106 -16.41 -9.21 4.78
C PHE A 106 -15.32 -9.64 3.80
N ASN A 107 -15.63 -9.65 2.50
CA ASN A 107 -14.69 -10.01 1.43
C ASN A 107 -13.53 -9.01 1.30
N GLU A 108 -13.72 -7.76 1.74
CA GLU A 108 -12.66 -6.76 1.81
C GLU A 108 -11.91 -6.85 3.16
N SER A 109 -12.62 -7.07 4.27
CA SER A 109 -12.02 -7.10 5.60
C SER A 109 -10.97 -8.21 5.75
N ILE A 110 -11.19 -9.39 5.15
CA ILE A 110 -10.23 -10.51 5.19
C ILE A 110 -8.86 -10.13 4.62
N PRO A 111 -8.73 -9.74 3.34
CA PRO A 111 -7.42 -9.39 2.80
C PRO A 111 -6.80 -8.21 3.52
N ILE A 112 -7.57 -7.21 3.97
CA ILE A 112 -7.04 -6.10 4.77
C ILE A 112 -6.47 -6.58 6.10
N ALA A 113 -7.15 -7.49 6.80
CA ALA A 113 -6.68 -8.06 8.05
C ALA A 113 -5.36 -8.80 7.89
N ILE A 114 -5.25 -9.66 6.87
CA ILE A 114 -4.02 -10.40 6.58
C ILE A 114 -2.90 -9.43 6.18
N PHE A 115 -3.22 -8.49 5.30
CA PHE A 115 -2.30 -7.46 4.85
C PHE A 115 -1.70 -6.64 6.00
N GLY A 116 -2.56 -6.07 6.85
CA GLY A 116 -2.11 -5.29 8.01
C GLY A 116 -1.38 -6.17 9.02
N GLY A 117 -1.84 -7.40 9.25
CA GLY A 117 -1.13 -8.38 10.08
C GLY A 117 0.29 -8.65 9.58
N LEU A 118 0.49 -8.83 8.28
CA LEU A 118 1.80 -9.00 7.67
C LEU A 118 2.68 -7.76 7.80
N LEU A 119 2.12 -6.56 7.67
CA LEU A 119 2.86 -5.32 7.87
C LEU A 119 3.41 -5.23 9.30
N PHE A 120 2.55 -5.42 10.30
CA PHE A 120 2.92 -5.39 11.71
C PHE A 120 3.94 -6.49 12.03
N PHE A 121 3.66 -7.72 11.61
CA PHE A 121 4.55 -8.85 11.81
C PHE A 121 5.94 -8.58 11.21
N SER A 122 5.99 -8.10 9.96
CA SER A 122 7.26 -7.81 9.29
C SER A 122 8.02 -6.69 9.97
N ALA A 123 7.35 -5.60 10.34
CA ALA A 123 7.95 -4.46 11.02
C ALA A 123 8.51 -4.84 12.40
N ILE A 124 7.73 -5.59 13.19
CA ILE A 124 8.14 -6.08 14.51
C ILE A 124 9.33 -7.05 14.38
N ARG A 125 9.28 -8.00 13.44
CA ARG A 125 10.41 -8.92 13.19
C ARG A 125 11.67 -8.19 12.76
N ALA A 126 11.54 -7.15 11.92
CA ALA A 126 12.67 -6.32 11.54
C ALA A 126 13.27 -5.58 12.74
N TYR A 127 12.42 -5.04 13.61
CA TYR A 127 12.85 -4.34 14.82
C TYR A 127 13.55 -5.27 15.82
N ILE A 128 12.97 -6.45 16.10
CA ILE A 128 13.58 -7.45 16.97
C ILE A 128 14.95 -7.89 16.41
N ALA A 129 15.03 -8.16 15.11
CA ALA A 129 16.28 -8.56 14.47
C ALA A 129 17.39 -7.52 14.64
N ILE A 130 17.11 -6.22 14.45
CA ILE A 130 18.13 -5.19 14.61
C ILE A 130 18.53 -4.98 16.07
N ARG A 131 17.59 -5.15 17.01
CA ARG A 131 17.88 -5.11 18.45
C ARG A 131 18.78 -6.28 18.89
N ASN A 132 18.68 -7.41 18.21
CA ASN A 132 19.54 -8.58 18.41
C ASN A 132 20.84 -8.53 17.57
N GLY A 133 21.15 -7.41 16.90
CA GLY A 133 22.35 -7.28 16.07
C GLY A 133 22.30 -8.07 14.75
N GLN A 134 21.16 -8.67 14.40
CA GLN A 134 20.99 -9.52 13.22
C GLN A 134 20.69 -8.66 11.97
N VAL A 135 21.67 -7.89 11.51
CA VAL A 135 21.52 -6.90 10.42
C VAL A 135 20.97 -7.53 9.13
N ARG A 136 21.43 -8.73 8.75
CA ARG A 136 20.92 -9.42 7.56
C ARG A 136 19.43 -9.73 7.67
N ILE A 137 19.00 -10.27 8.81
CA ILE A 137 17.61 -10.64 9.06
C ILE A 137 16.73 -9.38 9.14
N HIS A 138 17.23 -8.31 9.78
CA HIS A 138 16.57 -7.01 9.78
C HIS A 138 16.32 -6.50 8.35
N ARG A 139 17.34 -6.52 7.49
CA ARG A 139 17.21 -6.08 6.10
C ARG A 139 16.11 -6.86 5.36
N GLU A 140 16.10 -8.18 5.48
CA GLU A 140 15.11 -9.01 4.79
C GLU A 140 13.68 -8.72 5.27
N TRP A 141 13.47 -8.55 6.58
CA TRP A 141 12.16 -8.17 7.12
C TRP A 141 11.74 -6.73 6.76
N MET A 142 12.68 -5.79 6.65
CA MET A 142 12.38 -4.44 6.15
C MET A 142 11.97 -4.44 4.69
N ILE A 143 12.58 -5.31 3.85
CA ILE A 143 12.17 -5.48 2.46
C ILE A 143 10.72 -6.00 2.39
N ARG A 144 10.38 -7.00 3.22
CA ARG A 144 9.00 -7.51 3.32
C ARG A 144 8.01 -6.43 3.77
N ALA A 145 8.34 -5.70 4.85
CA ALA A 145 7.49 -4.63 5.36
C ALA A 145 7.24 -3.54 4.32
N PHE A 146 8.29 -3.13 3.59
CA PHE A 146 8.16 -2.14 2.51
C PHE A 146 7.32 -2.67 1.34
N ALA A 147 7.51 -3.92 0.94
CA ALA A 147 6.74 -4.54 -0.13
C ALA A 147 5.25 -4.66 0.20
N VAL A 148 4.93 -5.03 1.45
CA VAL A 148 3.55 -5.00 1.95
C VAL A 148 3.02 -3.58 1.86
N ALA A 149 3.66 -2.58 2.48
CA ALA A 149 3.17 -1.20 2.42
C ALA A 149 2.96 -0.67 0.98
N LEU A 150 3.88 -0.98 0.06
CA LEU A 150 3.81 -0.58 -1.34
C LEU A 150 2.60 -1.19 -2.07
N ALA A 151 2.11 -2.35 -1.63
CA ALA A 151 1.01 -3.06 -2.28
C ALA A 151 -0.28 -2.24 -2.37
N ILE A 152 -0.58 -1.41 -1.36
CA ILE A 152 -1.78 -0.56 -1.41
C ILE A 152 -1.70 0.44 -2.57
N SER A 153 -0.49 0.90 -2.90
CA SER A 153 -0.28 1.72 -4.10
C SER A 153 -0.40 0.91 -5.39
N THR A 154 0.00 -0.38 -5.37
CA THR A 154 -0.11 -1.24 -6.55
C THR A 154 -1.54 -1.66 -6.87
N VAL A 155 -2.46 -1.71 -5.89
CA VAL A 155 -3.89 -1.98 -6.15
C VAL A 155 -4.44 -1.09 -7.26
N ARG A 156 -4.13 0.22 -7.24
CA ARG A 156 -4.59 1.15 -8.28
C ARG A 156 -4.00 0.85 -9.65
N VAL A 157 -2.72 0.50 -9.69
CA VAL A 157 -2.03 0.13 -10.92
C VAL A 157 -2.61 -1.16 -11.51
N VAL A 158 -2.94 -2.13 -10.65
CA VAL A 158 -3.57 -3.38 -11.06
C VAL A 158 -4.97 -3.16 -11.62
N ILE A 159 -5.80 -2.35 -10.95
CA ILE A 159 -7.13 -1.96 -11.46
C ILE A 159 -6.99 -1.34 -12.86
N MET A 160 -6.10 -0.34 -13.02
CA MET A 160 -5.86 0.29 -14.31
C MET A 160 -5.38 -0.70 -15.38
N ALA A 161 -4.51 -1.65 -15.01
CA ALA A 161 -4.02 -2.66 -15.95
C ALA A 161 -5.15 -3.61 -16.39
N PHE A 162 -6.02 -4.03 -15.47
CA PHE A 162 -7.18 -4.86 -15.78
C PHE A 162 -8.18 -4.14 -16.69
N ASP A 163 -8.48 -2.88 -16.39
CA ASP A 163 -9.38 -2.05 -17.21
C ASP A 163 -8.86 -1.88 -18.64
N ILE A 164 -7.54 -1.61 -18.80
CA ILE A 164 -6.88 -1.47 -20.11
C ILE A 164 -6.87 -2.80 -20.86
N ALA A 165 -6.56 -3.90 -20.16
CA ALA A 165 -6.52 -5.24 -20.75
C ALA A 165 -7.93 -5.81 -21.06
N ARG A 166 -9.00 -5.12 -20.63
CA ARG A 166 -10.39 -5.60 -20.67
C ARG A 166 -10.55 -6.95 -19.98
N ILE A 167 -9.75 -7.18 -18.94
CA ILE A 167 -9.82 -8.37 -18.10
C ILE A 167 -10.56 -7.93 -16.85
N GLY A 168 -11.84 -8.27 -16.72
CA GLY A 168 -12.57 -7.84 -15.53
C GLY A 168 -13.87 -8.54 -15.22
N VAL A 169 -14.31 -8.32 -13.99
CA VAL A 169 -15.63 -8.70 -13.47
C VAL A 169 -16.50 -7.44 -13.57
N ASP A 170 -17.72 -7.55 -14.09
CA ASP A 170 -18.66 -6.42 -14.25
C ASP A 170 -19.06 -5.74 -12.91
N GLU A 171 -18.64 -6.35 -11.79
CA GLU A 171 -18.87 -5.90 -10.42
C GLU A 171 -17.63 -5.16 -9.86
N PRO A 172 -17.72 -3.82 -9.65
CA PRO A 172 -16.59 -3.00 -9.18
C PRO A 172 -16.03 -3.45 -7.82
N ARG A 173 -16.89 -3.94 -6.92
CA ARG A 173 -16.49 -4.43 -5.60
C ARG A 173 -15.65 -5.71 -5.70
N ALA A 174 -16.02 -6.63 -6.59
CA ALA A 174 -15.25 -7.83 -6.86
C ALA A 174 -13.88 -7.49 -7.46
N MET A 175 -13.85 -6.58 -8.44
CA MET A 175 -12.61 -6.10 -9.05
C MET A 175 -11.67 -5.48 -8.00
N PHE A 176 -12.20 -4.67 -7.08
CA PHE A 176 -11.42 -4.08 -6.00
C PHE A 176 -10.80 -5.14 -5.09
N VAL A 177 -11.57 -6.14 -4.65
CA VAL A 177 -11.06 -7.23 -3.80
C VAL A 177 -9.99 -8.06 -4.51
N ILE A 178 -10.20 -8.41 -5.79
CA ILE A 178 -9.20 -9.13 -6.62
C ILE A 178 -7.91 -8.31 -6.75
N SER A 179 -8.04 -7.00 -6.94
CA SER A 179 -6.91 -6.09 -7.07
C SER A 179 -6.15 -5.92 -5.76
N ILE A 180 -6.85 -5.96 -4.61
CA ILE A 180 -6.19 -6.07 -3.31
C ILE A 180 -5.34 -7.34 -3.30
N TRP A 181 -5.93 -8.53 -3.46
CA TRP A 181 -5.19 -9.81 -3.42
C TRP A 181 -3.96 -9.84 -4.32
N SER A 182 -4.13 -9.52 -5.59
CA SER A 182 -3.04 -9.49 -6.56
C SER A 182 -1.97 -8.46 -6.21
N GLY A 183 -2.36 -7.27 -5.75
CA GLY A 183 -1.45 -6.17 -5.41
C GLY A 183 -0.35 -6.57 -4.42
N TRP A 184 -0.69 -7.14 -3.26
CA TRP A 184 0.32 -7.55 -2.26
C TRP A 184 0.97 -8.89 -2.55
N LEU A 185 0.30 -9.81 -3.26
CA LEU A 185 0.95 -11.03 -3.73
C LEU A 185 2.08 -10.71 -4.72
N ILE A 186 1.86 -9.78 -5.65
CA ILE A 186 2.88 -9.33 -6.61
C ILE A 186 4.07 -8.69 -5.89
N THR A 187 3.82 -7.71 -5.01
CA THR A 187 4.93 -7.02 -4.32
C THR A 187 5.70 -7.95 -3.39
N LEU A 188 5.02 -8.85 -2.68
CA LEU A 188 5.68 -9.86 -1.84
C LEU A 188 6.47 -10.88 -2.66
N ALA A 189 5.95 -11.34 -3.80
CA ALA A 189 6.68 -12.25 -4.68
C ALA A 189 7.98 -11.62 -5.17
N ILE A 190 7.93 -10.35 -5.61
CA ILE A 190 9.12 -9.58 -6.02
C ILE A 190 10.10 -9.45 -4.85
N ALA A 191 9.61 -9.14 -3.65
CA ALA A 191 10.43 -9.02 -2.45
C ALA A 191 11.14 -10.33 -2.09
N GLU A 192 10.43 -11.46 -2.10
CA GLU A 192 11.00 -12.77 -1.80
C GLU A 192 12.00 -13.22 -2.86
N PHE A 193 11.69 -12.99 -4.14
CA PHE A 193 12.63 -13.23 -5.23
C PHE A 193 13.93 -12.44 -5.01
N TRP A 194 13.83 -11.15 -4.72
CA TRP A 194 14.99 -10.29 -4.45
C TRP A 194 15.79 -10.72 -3.21
N ILE A 195 15.12 -11.11 -2.13
CA ILE A 195 15.77 -11.62 -0.93
C ILE A 195 16.55 -12.90 -1.24
N ARG A 196 15.94 -13.86 -1.93
CA ARG A 196 16.60 -15.13 -2.30
C ARG A 196 17.79 -14.90 -3.22
N TYR A 197 17.61 -14.05 -4.24
CA TYR A 197 18.66 -13.68 -5.18
C TYR A 197 19.87 -13.04 -4.48
N THR A 198 19.61 -12.06 -3.60
CA THR A 198 20.70 -11.38 -2.89
C THR A 198 21.35 -12.23 -1.80
N ARG A 199 20.66 -13.25 -1.28
CA ARG A 199 21.24 -14.22 -0.34
C ARG A 199 22.25 -15.14 -1.03
N GLN A 200 21.92 -15.66 -2.22
CA GLN A 200 22.79 -16.56 -2.99
C GLN A 200 24.12 -15.90 -3.38
N ARG A 201 24.09 -14.62 -3.75
CA ARG A 201 25.30 -13.84 -4.10
C ARG A 201 26.26 -13.59 -2.94
N VAL A 202 25.82 -13.73 -1.70
CA VAL A 202 26.68 -13.56 -0.51
C VAL A 202 27.32 -14.89 -0.10
N THR A 203 26.71 -16.01 -0.49
CA THR A 203 27.20 -17.37 -0.17
C THR A 203 28.06 -18.00 -1.27
N ALA A 204 28.03 -17.44 -2.49
CA ALA A 204 28.90 -17.80 -3.60
C ALA A 204 30.15 -16.92 -3.61
#